data_AF-A0A7T7RFR6-F1
#
_entry.id   AF-A0A7T7RFR6-F1
#
_cell.length_a   1.000
_cell.length_b   1.000
_cell.length_c   1.000
_cell.angle_alpha   90.00
_cell.angle_beta   90.00
_cell.angle_gamma   90.00
#
_symmetry.space_group_name_H-M   'P 1'
#
loop_
_entity.id
_entity.type
_entity.pdbx_description
1 polymer ?
#
loop_
_entity_poly.entity_id
_entity_poly.type
_entity_poly.pdbx_seq_one_letter_code
_entity_poly.pdbx_strand_id
1 'polypeptide(L)'
;MNTPDNVVVELLRAGLGTRAIREQTRADYSRIARLRRQHRLPVPKQQQPTQTIDEALARYTEHHGDGHLRWTGPTRGRTPVFESEGTRYNARVVLFRRHWRREPTGYVRTTCGIGGCIAGAHLADDIARTTGLTAAAAVARLVDGGTSDWEIVRRLGTSTSHIGRVRRTLTNHTEKAR
;
A
#
# COMPACT_ATOMS: atom_id res chain seq x y z
N MET A 1 20.83 26.12 -36.17
CA MET A 1 19.67 26.15 -37.08
C MET A 1 18.46 25.62 -36.35
N ASN A 2 17.32 26.32 -36.43
CA ASN A 2 16.06 25.86 -35.83
C ASN A 2 15.51 24.72 -36.71
N THR A 3 15.18 23.56 -36.14
CA THR A 3 14.60 22.44 -36.91
C THR A 3 13.36 22.92 -37.67
N PRO A 4 13.16 22.63 -38.96
CA PRO A 4 12.01 23.11 -39.71
C PRO A 4 10.68 22.51 -39.21
N ASP A 5 9.56 23.23 -39.44
CA ASP A 5 8.24 22.85 -38.91
C ASP A 5 7.77 21.48 -39.42
N ASN A 6 8.12 21.10 -40.67
CA ASN A 6 7.74 19.81 -41.26
C ASN A 6 8.31 18.62 -40.47
N VAL A 7 9.57 18.69 -40.03
CA VAL A 7 10.21 17.63 -39.23
C VAL A 7 9.49 17.44 -37.90
N VAL A 8 9.10 18.53 -37.23
CA VAL A 8 8.33 18.46 -35.98
C VAL A 8 6.96 17.82 -36.23
N VAL A 9 6.30 18.15 -37.33
CA VAL A 9 5.00 17.58 -37.70
C VAL A 9 5.10 16.09 -38.05
N GLU A 10 6.16 15.66 -38.72
CA GLU A 10 6.41 14.23 -39.00
C GLU A 10 6.59 13.43 -37.70
N LEU A 11 7.37 13.96 -36.74
CA LEU A 11 7.53 13.31 -35.43
C LEU A 11 6.21 13.27 -34.64
N LEU A 12 5.38 14.32 -34.74
CA LEU A 12 4.05 14.32 -34.15
C LEU A 12 3.12 13.27 -34.78
N ARG A 13 3.17 13.10 -36.12
CA ARG A 13 2.41 12.06 -36.84
C ARG A 13 2.89 10.66 -36.51
N ALA A 14 4.18 10.50 -36.24
CA ALA A 14 4.77 9.26 -35.73
C ALA A 14 4.41 8.96 -34.26
N GLY A 15 3.61 9.82 -33.60
CA GLY A 15 3.08 9.58 -32.26
C GLY A 15 4.04 9.96 -31.12
N LEU A 16 5.15 10.62 -31.41
CA LEU A 16 6.11 11.00 -30.35
C LEU A 16 5.51 12.01 -29.37
N GLY A 17 5.89 11.84 -28.10
CA GLY A 17 5.56 12.78 -27.03
C GLY A 17 6.33 14.10 -27.17
N THR A 18 5.74 15.19 -26.66
CA THR A 18 6.31 16.55 -26.74
C THR A 18 7.73 16.64 -26.15
N ARG A 19 8.01 15.87 -25.09
CA ARG A 19 9.35 15.80 -24.47
C ARG A 19 10.39 15.19 -25.41
N ALA A 20 10.10 14.04 -26.00
CA ALA A 20 10.99 13.37 -26.95
C ALA A 20 11.26 14.26 -28.17
N ILE A 21 10.22 14.92 -28.69
CA ILE A 21 10.37 15.88 -29.80
C ILE A 21 11.28 17.03 -29.41
N ARG A 22 11.14 17.61 -28.20
CA ARG A 22 12.02 18.68 -27.71
C ARG A 22 13.47 18.19 -27.56
N GLU A 23 13.68 17.00 -27.02
CA GLU A 23 15.03 16.43 -26.86
C GLU A 23 15.70 16.22 -28.22
N GLN A 24 14.96 15.74 -29.23
CA GLN A 24 15.49 15.45 -30.57
C GLN A 24 15.66 16.70 -31.45
N THR A 25 14.73 17.65 -31.39
CA THR A 25 14.67 18.81 -32.31
C THR A 25 15.06 20.12 -31.66
N ARG A 26 15.18 20.15 -30.33
CA ARG A 26 15.32 21.37 -29.52
C ARG A 26 14.21 22.42 -29.76
N ALA A 27 13.10 22.02 -30.37
CA ALA A 27 11.95 22.89 -30.55
C ALA A 27 11.28 23.23 -29.21
N ASP A 28 10.84 24.48 -29.06
CA ASP A 28 10.12 24.91 -27.87
C ASP A 28 8.76 24.22 -27.71
N TYR A 29 8.33 24.01 -26.46
CA TYR A 29 7.04 23.39 -26.14
C TYR A 29 5.86 24.13 -26.80
N SER A 30 5.88 25.45 -26.82
CA SER A 30 4.83 26.29 -27.40
C SER A 30 4.74 26.10 -28.91
N ARG A 31 5.89 25.96 -29.58
CA ARG A 31 5.98 25.67 -31.02
C ARG A 31 5.40 24.29 -31.34
N ILE A 32 5.77 23.26 -30.57
CA ILE A 32 5.24 21.90 -30.76
C ILE A 32 3.72 21.87 -30.53
N ALA A 33 3.22 22.55 -29.48
CA ALA A 33 1.79 22.66 -29.20
C ALA A 33 1.01 23.40 -30.30
N ARG A 34 1.58 24.51 -30.83
CA ARG A 34 1.01 25.24 -31.97
C ARG A 34 0.87 24.34 -33.19
N LEU A 35 1.95 23.63 -33.57
CA LEU A 35 1.95 22.73 -34.73
C LEU A 35 0.97 21.57 -34.56
N ARG A 36 0.91 20.97 -33.37
CA ARG A 36 -0.09 19.92 -33.07
C ARG A 36 -1.53 20.41 -33.30
N ARG A 37 -1.87 21.62 -32.81
CA ARG A 37 -3.20 22.23 -33.01
C ARG A 37 -3.47 22.55 -34.49
N GLN A 38 -2.51 23.15 -35.18
CA GLN A 38 -2.63 23.55 -36.59
C GLN A 38 -2.90 22.34 -37.50
N HIS A 39 -2.28 21.20 -37.22
CA HIS A 39 -2.45 19.97 -37.98
C HIS A 39 -3.52 19.02 -37.41
N ARG A 40 -4.28 19.45 -36.38
CA ARG A 40 -5.34 18.65 -35.73
C ARG A 40 -4.87 17.26 -35.29
N LEU A 41 -3.62 17.16 -34.83
CA LEU A 41 -3.03 15.89 -34.41
C LEU A 41 -3.43 15.55 -32.95
N PRO A 42 -3.70 14.28 -32.64
CA PRO A 42 -4.10 13.87 -31.30
C PRO A 42 -2.96 14.11 -30.30
N VAL A 43 -3.32 14.41 -29.06
CA VAL A 43 -2.38 14.39 -27.95
C VAL A 43 -2.21 12.92 -27.54
N PRO A 44 -0.99 12.34 -27.58
CA PRO A 44 -0.77 11.01 -27.04
C PRO A 44 -1.21 11.02 -25.58
N LYS A 45 -2.13 10.12 -25.21
CA LYS A 45 -2.42 9.88 -23.80
C LYS A 45 -1.10 9.42 -23.18
N GLN A 46 -0.62 10.14 -22.17
CA GLN A 46 0.49 9.61 -21.38
C GLN A 46 0.01 8.28 -20.81
N GLN A 47 0.61 7.18 -21.27
CA GLN A 47 0.54 5.93 -20.53
C GLN A 47 1.27 6.21 -19.23
N GLN A 48 0.52 6.54 -18.18
CA GLN A 48 1.12 6.51 -16.85
C GLN A 48 1.63 5.08 -16.67
N PRO A 49 2.88 4.89 -16.22
CA PRO A 49 3.34 3.56 -15.89
C PRO A 49 2.31 2.95 -14.95
N THR A 50 1.66 1.89 -15.41
CA THR A 50 0.69 1.12 -14.63
C THR A 50 1.49 0.39 -13.58
N GLN A 51 1.81 1.08 -12.49
CA GLN A 51 2.35 0.43 -11.31
C GLN A 51 1.30 -0.56 -10.84
N THR A 52 1.72 -1.80 -10.63
CA THR A 52 0.85 -2.86 -10.11
C THR A 52 0.61 -2.64 -8.60
N ILE A 53 -0.39 -3.32 -8.05
CA ILE A 53 -0.67 -3.26 -6.62
C ILE A 53 0.55 -3.72 -5.80
N ASP A 54 1.22 -4.78 -6.23
CA ASP A 54 2.38 -5.32 -5.52
C ASP A 54 3.57 -4.36 -5.55
N GLU A 55 3.85 -3.74 -6.70
CA GLU A 55 4.89 -2.71 -6.81
C GLU A 55 4.57 -1.48 -5.95
N ALA A 56 3.29 -1.09 -5.89
CA ALA A 56 2.85 0.04 -5.07
C ALA A 56 3.00 -0.23 -3.58
N LEU A 57 2.61 -1.44 -3.13
CA LEU A 57 2.84 -1.86 -1.76
C LEU A 57 4.32 -1.94 -1.46
N ALA A 58 5.13 -2.64 -2.27
CA ALA A 58 6.56 -2.77 -2.05
C ALA A 58 7.27 -1.41 -1.92
N ARG A 59 6.86 -0.42 -2.71
CA ARG A 59 7.39 0.96 -2.63
C ARG A 59 7.07 1.68 -1.32
N TYR A 60 5.88 1.44 -0.76
CA TYR A 60 5.34 2.24 0.35
C TYR A 60 5.24 1.49 1.68
N THR A 61 5.89 0.34 1.77
CA THR A 61 5.93 -0.46 2.98
C THR A 61 7.35 -0.72 3.43
N GLU A 62 7.58 -0.60 4.74
CA GLU A 62 8.85 -0.89 5.37
C GLU A 62 8.64 -1.91 6.51
N HIS A 63 9.49 -2.93 6.61
CA HIS A 63 9.45 -3.86 7.74
C HIS A 63 9.89 -3.16 9.02
N HIS A 64 9.08 -3.25 10.08
CA HIS A 64 9.31 -2.54 11.35
C HIS A 64 9.45 -3.53 12.52
N GLY A 65 10.28 -4.57 12.34
CA GLY A 65 10.51 -5.63 13.32
C GLY A 65 9.26 -6.44 13.69
N ASP A 66 9.41 -7.57 14.37
CA ASP A 66 8.30 -8.30 15.00
C ASP A 66 7.07 -8.61 14.12
N GLY A 67 7.25 -8.75 12.79
CA GLY A 67 6.14 -8.95 11.84
C GLY A 67 5.30 -7.69 11.56
N HIS A 68 5.72 -6.52 12.06
CA HIS A 68 5.10 -5.24 11.73
C HIS A 68 5.54 -4.76 10.34
N LEU A 69 4.61 -4.05 9.70
CA LEU A 69 4.81 -3.42 8.41
C LEU A 69 4.35 -1.98 8.53
N ARG A 70 5.26 -1.03 8.40
CA ARG A 70 4.99 0.40 8.49
C ARG A 70 4.66 0.95 7.11
N TRP A 71 3.63 1.77 7.04
CA TRP A 71 3.33 2.55 5.84
C TRP A 71 4.23 3.79 5.74
N THR A 72 4.90 3.96 4.60
CA THR A 72 5.77 5.10 4.29
C THR A 72 5.24 5.94 3.11
N GLY A 73 4.12 5.55 2.53
CA GLY A 73 3.51 6.21 1.37
C GLY A 73 2.48 7.29 1.70
N PRO A 74 1.75 7.76 0.68
CA PRO A 74 0.75 8.81 0.84
C PRO A 74 -0.44 8.40 1.72
N THR A 75 -1.06 9.39 2.34
CA THR A 75 -2.25 9.22 3.20
C THR A 75 -3.34 10.22 2.83
N ARG A 76 -4.60 9.79 2.88
CA ARG A 76 -5.76 10.69 2.85
C ARG A 76 -6.36 10.76 4.25
N GLY A 77 -6.07 11.84 4.97
CA GLY A 77 -6.32 11.91 6.41
C GLY A 77 -5.49 10.84 7.13
N ARG A 78 -6.14 9.93 7.88
CA ARG A 78 -5.48 8.81 8.59
C ARG A 78 -5.47 7.50 7.80
N THR A 79 -5.90 7.53 6.54
CA THR A 79 -6.05 6.34 5.70
C THR A 79 -4.87 6.24 4.73
N PRO A 80 -4.05 5.16 4.80
CA PRO A 80 -2.98 4.92 3.83
C PRO A 80 -3.58 4.57 2.47
N VAL A 81 -3.17 5.28 1.43
CA VAL A 81 -3.72 5.15 0.08
C VAL A 81 -2.60 5.09 -0.94
N PHE A 82 -2.82 4.39 -2.05
CA PHE A 82 -1.91 4.41 -3.19
C PHE A 82 -2.71 4.34 -4.49
N GLU A 83 -2.05 4.62 -5.60
CA GLU A 83 -2.61 4.49 -6.94
C GLU A 83 -1.90 3.35 -7.67
N SER A 84 -2.69 2.53 -8.35
CA SER A 84 -2.23 1.41 -9.15
C SER A 84 -3.16 1.31 -10.35
N GLU A 85 -2.62 1.20 -11.56
CA GLU A 85 -3.43 1.06 -12.78
C GLU A 85 -4.54 2.12 -12.94
N GLY A 86 -4.25 3.37 -12.54
CA GLY A 86 -5.21 4.48 -12.58
C GLY A 86 -6.34 4.42 -11.54
N THR A 87 -6.34 3.40 -10.66
CA THR A 87 -7.30 3.23 -9.58
C THR A 87 -6.65 3.54 -8.23
N ARG A 88 -7.38 4.23 -7.36
CA ARG A 88 -6.92 4.52 -5.99
C ARG A 88 -7.39 3.43 -5.02
N TYR A 89 -6.47 2.91 -4.23
CA TYR A 89 -6.69 1.84 -3.26
C TYR A 89 -6.46 2.30 -1.82
N ASN A 90 -7.14 1.63 -0.88
CA ASN A 90 -6.85 1.72 0.55
C ASN A 90 -5.90 0.57 0.93
N ALA A 91 -4.68 0.90 1.36
CA ALA A 91 -3.65 -0.10 1.63
C ALA A 91 -4.06 -1.11 2.72
N ARG A 92 -4.81 -0.68 3.74
CA ARG A 92 -5.30 -1.59 4.79
C ARG A 92 -6.27 -2.61 4.23
N VAL A 93 -7.19 -2.22 3.36
CA VAL A 93 -8.17 -3.13 2.75
C VAL A 93 -7.47 -4.15 1.86
N VAL A 94 -6.52 -3.71 1.04
CA VAL A 94 -5.75 -4.60 0.15
C VAL A 94 -4.95 -5.62 0.97
N LEU A 95 -4.18 -5.17 1.97
CA LEU A 95 -3.38 -6.07 2.82
C LEU A 95 -4.24 -6.98 3.70
N PHE A 96 -5.39 -6.51 4.15
CA PHE A 96 -6.38 -7.33 4.84
C PHE A 96 -6.87 -8.47 3.94
N ARG A 97 -7.35 -8.16 2.72
CA ARG A 97 -7.84 -9.18 1.77
C ARG A 97 -6.77 -10.22 1.47
N ARG A 98 -5.52 -9.79 1.27
CA ARG A 98 -4.39 -10.70 1.00
C ARG A 98 -4.13 -11.66 2.16
N HIS A 99 -4.23 -11.19 3.41
CA HIS A 99 -4.01 -12.02 4.58
C HIS A 99 -5.22 -12.92 4.90
N TRP A 100 -6.40 -12.33 4.98
CA TRP A 100 -7.63 -13.00 5.42
C TRP A 100 -8.36 -13.77 4.32
N ARG A 101 -7.96 -13.59 3.05
CA ARG A 101 -8.56 -14.21 1.86
C ARG A 101 -10.08 -14.01 1.77
N ARG A 102 -10.56 -12.87 2.23
CA ARG A 102 -11.96 -12.45 2.18
C ARG A 102 -12.08 -10.92 2.13
N GLU A 103 -13.26 -10.46 1.73
CA GLU A 103 -13.63 -9.05 1.87
C GLU A 103 -13.82 -8.65 3.34
N PRO A 104 -13.41 -7.43 3.74
CA PRO A 104 -13.69 -6.94 5.08
C PRO A 104 -15.15 -6.55 5.23
N THR A 105 -15.70 -6.82 6.41
CA THR A 105 -16.98 -6.29 6.84
C THR A 105 -16.74 -5.02 7.65
N GLY A 106 -17.23 -3.89 7.15
CA GLY A 106 -17.08 -2.59 7.82
C GLY A 106 -15.65 -2.07 7.82
N TYR A 107 -15.19 -1.52 8.95
CA TYR A 107 -13.92 -0.80 9.01
C TYR A 107 -12.72 -1.69 9.32
N VAL A 108 -11.72 -1.69 8.43
CA VAL A 108 -10.42 -2.32 8.70
C VAL A 108 -9.55 -1.41 9.58
N ARG A 109 -9.17 -1.91 10.76
CA ARG A 109 -8.35 -1.21 11.75
C ARG A 109 -7.14 -2.03 12.16
N THR A 110 -6.07 -1.34 12.54
CA THR A 110 -4.88 -1.95 13.13
C THR A 110 -5.17 -2.37 14.57
N THR A 111 -4.72 -3.57 14.97
CA THR A 111 -4.97 -4.14 16.31
C THR A 111 -3.72 -4.27 17.18
N CYS A 112 -2.52 -4.15 16.61
CA CYS A 112 -1.26 -4.37 17.33
C CYS A 112 -0.77 -3.19 18.20
N GLY A 113 -1.49 -2.07 18.22
CA GLY A 113 -1.11 -0.86 18.96
C GLY A 113 0.05 -0.05 18.35
N ILE A 114 0.79 -0.59 17.38
CA ILE A 114 1.87 0.13 16.69
C ILE A 114 1.26 1.12 15.67
N GLY A 115 1.56 2.40 15.89
CA GLY A 115 1.13 3.50 15.01
C GLY A 115 1.60 3.29 13.57
N GLY A 116 0.68 3.39 12.61
CA GLY A 116 1.01 3.25 11.19
C GLY A 116 1.27 1.82 10.72
N CYS A 117 1.09 0.80 11.59
CA CYS A 117 1.21 -0.59 11.16
C CYS A 117 0.04 -0.99 10.24
N ILE A 118 0.38 -1.62 9.13
CA ILE A 118 -0.52 -2.09 8.06
C ILE A 118 -0.32 -3.57 7.74
N ALA A 119 0.50 -4.30 8.50
CA ALA A 119 0.71 -5.74 8.32
C ALA A 119 -0.63 -6.48 8.38
N GLY A 120 -0.94 -7.32 7.38
CA GLY A 120 -2.25 -7.97 7.25
C GLY A 120 -2.69 -8.76 8.49
N ALA A 121 -1.76 -9.43 9.16
CA ALA A 121 -2.02 -10.16 10.42
C ALA A 121 -2.41 -9.24 11.59
N HIS A 122 -2.04 -7.97 11.53
CA HIS A 122 -2.36 -6.94 12.51
C HIS A 122 -3.55 -6.08 12.10
N LEU A 123 -4.27 -6.46 11.04
CA LEU A 123 -5.49 -5.81 10.59
C LEU A 123 -6.70 -6.68 10.96
N ALA A 124 -7.74 -6.03 11.45
CA ALA A 124 -9.03 -6.65 11.73
C ALA A 124 -10.16 -5.75 11.24
N ASP A 125 -11.19 -6.36 10.66
CA ASP A 125 -12.45 -5.71 10.31
C ASP A 125 -13.43 -5.76 11.48
N ASP A 126 -14.68 -5.34 11.29
CA ASP A 126 -15.63 -5.23 12.40
C ASP A 126 -15.96 -6.60 13.00
N ILE A 127 -16.17 -7.63 12.16
CA ILE A 127 -16.42 -9.01 12.62
C ILE A 127 -15.23 -9.55 13.41
N ALA A 128 -14.01 -9.43 12.89
CA ALA A 128 -12.83 -9.96 13.58
C ALA A 128 -12.61 -9.27 14.95
N ARG A 129 -12.94 -7.98 15.05
CA ARG A 129 -12.84 -7.23 16.31
C ARG A 129 -13.92 -7.61 17.32
N THR A 130 -15.17 -7.82 16.88
CA THR A 130 -16.27 -8.18 17.80
C THR A 130 -16.19 -9.64 18.26
N THR A 131 -15.75 -10.55 17.40
CA THR A 131 -15.64 -12.00 17.72
C THR A 131 -14.32 -12.39 18.39
N GLY A 132 -13.38 -11.45 18.54
CA GLY A 132 -12.05 -11.74 19.06
C GLY A 132 -11.25 -12.68 18.17
N LEU A 133 -11.48 -12.66 16.86
CA LEU A 133 -10.66 -13.33 15.85
C LEU A 133 -9.53 -12.39 15.43
N THR A 134 -8.76 -11.89 16.40
CA THR A 134 -7.58 -11.06 16.11
C THR A 134 -6.32 -11.86 16.39
N ALA A 135 -5.19 -11.50 15.76
CA ALA A 135 -3.91 -12.12 16.07
C ALA A 135 -3.57 -12.03 17.56
N ALA A 136 -3.86 -10.88 18.21
CA ALA A 136 -3.66 -10.71 19.64
C ALA A 136 -4.53 -11.65 20.48
N ALA A 137 -5.81 -11.83 20.14
CA ALA A 137 -6.71 -12.75 20.83
C ALA A 137 -6.35 -14.22 20.56
N ALA A 138 -5.87 -14.57 19.37
CA ALA A 138 -5.34 -15.89 19.07
C ALA A 138 -4.08 -16.19 19.89
N VAL A 139 -3.15 -15.22 20.00
CA VAL A 139 -1.97 -15.32 20.86
C VAL A 139 -2.40 -15.48 22.32
N ALA A 140 -3.35 -14.68 22.82
CA ALA A 140 -3.83 -14.75 24.20
C ALA A 140 -4.39 -16.14 24.54
N ARG A 141 -5.25 -16.70 23.68
CA ARG A 141 -5.81 -18.06 23.88
C ARG A 141 -4.72 -19.13 23.95
N LEU A 142 -3.68 -19.02 23.10
CA LEU A 142 -2.58 -19.99 23.11
C LEU A 142 -1.69 -19.83 24.34
N VAL A 143 -1.43 -18.60 24.78
CA VAL A 143 -0.67 -18.30 26.02
C VAL A 143 -1.42 -18.84 27.24
N ASP A 144 -2.71 -18.57 27.38
CA ASP A 144 -3.54 -19.09 28.48
C ASP A 144 -3.62 -20.63 28.47
N GLY A 145 -3.64 -21.22 27.27
CA GLY A 145 -3.59 -22.67 27.09
C GLY A 145 -2.21 -23.32 27.33
N GLY A 146 -1.21 -22.56 27.79
CA GLY A 146 0.13 -23.07 28.09
C GLY A 146 0.96 -23.44 26.84
N THR A 147 0.58 -22.95 25.66
CA THR A 147 1.34 -23.20 24.43
C THR A 147 2.69 -22.48 24.50
N SER A 148 3.76 -23.16 24.07
CA SER A 148 5.10 -22.57 24.05
C SER A 148 5.22 -21.40 23.07
N ASP A 149 6.10 -20.44 23.39
CA ASP A 149 6.30 -19.25 22.55
C ASP A 149 6.71 -19.61 21.11
N TRP A 150 7.56 -20.63 20.93
CA TRP A 150 8.01 -21.07 19.61
C TRP A 150 6.87 -21.67 18.76
N GLU A 151 5.94 -22.40 19.38
CA GLU A 151 4.78 -22.99 18.70
C GLU A 151 3.79 -21.88 18.30
N ILE A 152 3.61 -20.87 19.14
CA ILE A 152 2.79 -19.69 18.86
C ILE A 152 3.37 -18.88 17.68
N VAL A 153 4.69 -18.62 17.70
CA VAL A 153 5.40 -17.94 16.59
C VAL A 153 5.17 -18.70 15.28
N ARG A 154 5.38 -20.03 15.30
CA ARG A 154 5.19 -20.89 14.13
C ARG A 154 3.76 -20.84 13.58
N ARG A 155 2.75 -20.89 14.46
CA ARG A 155 1.32 -20.95 14.05
C ARG A 155 0.78 -19.62 13.57
N LEU A 156 1.18 -18.52 14.19
CA LEU A 156 0.54 -17.21 13.97
C LEU A 156 1.42 -16.20 13.23
N GLY A 157 2.69 -16.54 12.95
CA GLY A 157 3.64 -15.61 12.33
C GLY A 157 3.89 -14.36 13.18
N THR A 158 3.73 -14.48 14.50
CA THR A 158 3.94 -13.40 15.48
C THR A 158 5.36 -13.41 16.02
N SER A 159 5.74 -12.42 16.84
CA SER A 159 7.04 -12.39 17.51
C SER A 159 6.96 -12.82 18.98
N THR A 160 8.08 -13.29 19.52
CA THR A 160 8.25 -13.57 20.96
C THR A 160 8.03 -12.30 21.80
N SER A 161 8.45 -11.14 21.31
CA SER A 161 8.18 -9.84 21.93
C SER A 161 6.69 -9.53 22.06
N HIS A 162 5.90 -9.87 21.04
CA HIS A 162 4.44 -9.72 21.07
C HIS A 162 3.81 -10.71 22.07
N ILE A 163 4.24 -11.97 22.07
CA ILE A 163 3.78 -12.99 23.02
C ILE A 163 4.05 -12.54 24.47
N GLY A 164 5.27 -12.07 24.76
CA GLY A 164 5.64 -11.55 26.07
C GLY A 164 4.80 -10.32 26.48
N ARG A 165 4.42 -9.46 25.52
CA ARG A 165 3.51 -8.34 25.77
C ARG A 165 2.12 -8.82 26.16
N VAL A 166 1.57 -9.81 25.44
CA VAL A 166 0.26 -10.40 25.74
C VAL A 166 0.26 -11.07 27.11
N ARG A 167 1.31 -11.84 27.44
CA ARG A 167 1.46 -12.48 28.76
C ARG A 167 1.42 -11.45 29.90
N ARG A 168 2.17 -10.35 29.77
CA ARG A 168 2.13 -9.25 30.77
C ARG A 168 0.75 -8.64 30.92
N THR A 169 0.03 -8.43 29.82
CA THR A 169 -1.35 -7.91 29.86
C THR A 169 -2.28 -8.88 30.58
N LEU A 170 -2.16 -10.19 30.35
CA LEU A 170 -2.98 -11.21 31.02
C LEU A 170 -2.69 -11.26 32.53
N THR A 171 -1.42 -11.23 32.93
CA THR A 171 -1.01 -11.22 34.36
C THR A 171 -1.50 -9.96 35.10
N ASN A 172 -1.38 -8.78 34.47
CA ASN A 172 -1.85 -7.54 35.08
C ASN A 172 -3.38 -7.49 35.26
N HIS A 173 -4.14 -8.25 34.45
CA HIS A 173 -5.59 -8.35 34.57
C HIS A 173 -6.02 -9.29 35.70
N THR A 174 -5.31 -10.40 35.92
CA THR A 174 -5.62 -11.34 37.02
C THR A 174 -5.32 -10.74 38.39
N GLU A 175 -4.29 -9.91 38.52
CA GLU A 175 -3.95 -9.24 39.78
C GLU A 175 -4.96 -8.15 40.17
N LYS A 176 -5.58 -7.45 39.21
CA LYS A 176 -6.60 -6.42 39.47
C LYS A 176 -7.99 -6.97 39.79
N ALA A 177 -8.23 -8.26 39.55
CA ALA A 177 -9.52 -8.92 39.80
C ALA A 177 -9.60 -9.59 41.19
N ARG A 178 -8.54 -9.49 41.99
CA ARG A 178 -8.50 -9.87 43.41
C ARG A 178 -8.65 -8.63 44.29
#